data_AF-A0A378IX78-F1
#
_entry.id   AF-A0A378IX78-F1
#
_cell.length_a   1.000
_cell.length_b   1.000
_cell.length_c   1.000
_cell.angle_alpha   90.00
_cell.angle_beta   90.00
_cell.angle_gamma   90.00
#
_symmetry.space_group_name_H-M   'P 1'
#
loop_
_entity.id
_entity.type
_entity.pdbx_description
1 polymer ?
#
loop_
_entity_poly.entity_id
_entity_poly.type
_entity_poly.pdbx_seq_one_letter_code
_entity_poly.pdbx_strand_id
1 'polypeptide(L)'
;MKKSLIIIAITMIFLLVKPVMARQCKLPEQWKKLCPVLQTRVEQPVSKMKLQEAETQQFENYIQNMHANFLYLPRLQTLMPKTATELLMATYKRGLAMSEADKMANYLIDIKKYYKFKNLAAFDNNTSHIIGREWHEIDYSGEHMTWQKQKQKYAPYGIENFKSLKCLQKFFPVESRLPYFNKLYQPTF
;
A
#
# COMPACT_ATOMS: atom_id res chain seq x y z
N MET A 1 29.96 42.68 51.22
CA MET A 1 28.58 42.41 50.74
C MET A 1 28.65 41.35 49.65
N LYS A 2 28.18 40.12 49.94
CA LYS A 2 28.27 38.96 49.04
C LYS A 2 27.25 39.10 47.91
N LYS A 3 27.70 39.12 46.66
CA LYS A 3 26.85 38.98 45.47
C LYS A 3 26.66 37.47 45.21
N SER A 4 25.44 36.99 45.38
CA SER A 4 25.07 35.60 45.08
C SER A 4 25.01 35.40 43.56
N LEU A 5 25.86 34.50 43.05
CA LEU A 5 25.74 33.97 41.69
C LEU A 5 24.53 33.02 41.65
N ILE A 6 23.50 33.39 40.90
CA ILE A 6 22.43 32.45 40.53
C ILE A 6 22.91 31.71 39.29
N ILE A 7 23.27 30.44 39.45
CA ILE A 7 23.56 29.53 38.34
C ILE A 7 22.22 28.97 37.86
N ILE A 8 21.77 29.42 36.69
CA ILE A 8 20.62 28.81 36.01
C ILE A 8 21.12 27.55 35.31
N ALA A 9 20.83 26.39 35.89
CA ALA A 9 21.03 25.11 35.23
C ALA A 9 19.96 24.93 34.14
N ILE A 10 20.34 25.11 32.88
CA ILE A 10 19.49 24.76 31.73
C ILE A 10 19.59 23.25 31.55
N THR A 11 18.62 22.51 32.08
CA THR A 11 18.48 21.08 31.83
C THR A 11 17.99 20.89 30.40
N MET A 12 18.90 20.62 29.46
CA MET A 12 18.51 20.14 28.13
C MET A 12 17.82 18.79 28.29
N ILE A 13 16.48 18.78 28.17
CA ILE A 13 15.71 17.56 27.98
C ILE A 13 16.00 17.09 26.56
N PHE A 14 17.05 16.27 26.40
CA PHE A 14 17.20 15.43 25.22
C PHE A 14 16.04 14.43 25.25
N LEU A 15 15.02 14.70 24.43
CA LEU A 15 14.06 13.69 24.02
C LEU A 15 14.86 12.49 23.49
N LEU A 16 14.93 11.43 24.29
CA LEU A 16 15.41 10.11 23.89
C LEU A 16 14.44 9.54 22.83
N VAL A 17 14.45 10.12 21.64
CA VAL A 17 13.97 9.42 20.46
C VAL A 17 14.98 8.32 20.25
N LYS A 18 14.67 7.12 20.75
CA LYS A 18 15.48 5.94 20.45
C LYS A 18 15.70 5.94 18.93
N PRO A 19 16.94 5.85 18.43
CA PRO A 19 17.13 5.69 17.01
C PRO A 19 16.29 4.47 16.61
N VAL A 20 15.29 4.70 15.78
CA VAL A 20 14.55 3.59 15.18
C VAL A 20 15.59 2.89 14.32
N MET A 21 16.18 1.84 14.87
CA MET A 21 17.07 0.96 14.13
C MET A 21 16.25 0.47 12.95
N ALA A 22 16.55 1.00 11.77
CA ALA A 22 15.89 0.58 10.55
C ALA A 22 16.01 -0.94 10.46
N ARG A 23 14.88 -1.64 10.43
CA ARG A 23 14.85 -3.09 10.42
C ARG A 23 15.59 -3.56 9.16
N GLN A 24 16.41 -4.59 9.32
CA GLN A 24 17.13 -5.17 8.20
C GLN A 24 16.14 -5.94 7.31
N CYS A 25 15.69 -5.32 6.23
CA CYS A 25 14.86 -5.97 5.22
C CYS A 25 15.66 -7.05 4.47
N LYS A 26 15.12 -8.27 4.39
CA LYS A 26 15.80 -9.42 3.77
C LYS A 26 15.15 -9.85 2.46
N LEU A 27 14.73 -8.92 1.62
CA LEU A 27 14.16 -9.29 0.31
C LEU A 27 15.24 -9.66 -0.72
N PRO A 28 14.99 -10.63 -1.62
CA PRO A 28 15.84 -10.87 -2.79
C PRO A 28 16.01 -9.61 -3.64
N GLU A 29 17.09 -9.53 -4.43
CA GLU A 29 17.43 -8.29 -5.14
C GLU A 29 16.32 -7.80 -6.10
N GLN A 30 15.59 -8.74 -6.71
CA GLN A 30 14.42 -8.44 -7.54
C GLN A 30 13.32 -7.66 -6.79
N TRP A 31 13.21 -7.81 -5.47
CA TRP A 31 12.12 -7.27 -4.63
C TRP A 31 12.59 -6.20 -3.65
N LYS A 32 13.86 -5.84 -3.66
CA LYS A 32 14.47 -4.93 -2.68
C LYS A 32 13.85 -3.53 -2.65
N LYS A 33 13.21 -3.08 -3.75
CA LYS A 33 12.49 -1.79 -3.79
C LYS A 33 11.24 -1.79 -2.91
N LEU A 34 10.78 -2.95 -2.44
CA LEU A 34 9.67 -3.05 -1.49
C LEU A 34 10.11 -2.84 -0.04
N CYS A 35 11.41 -2.92 0.27
CA CYS A 35 11.93 -2.75 1.62
C CYS A 35 11.49 -1.44 2.30
N PRO A 36 11.56 -0.26 1.65
CA PRO A 36 11.07 0.98 2.25
C PRO A 36 9.57 0.94 2.54
N VAL A 37 8.77 0.30 1.68
CA VAL A 37 7.32 0.15 1.92
C VAL A 37 7.08 -0.70 3.17
N LEU A 38 7.75 -1.85 3.29
CA LEU A 38 7.63 -2.71 4.46
C LEU A 38 8.04 -1.97 5.74
N GLN A 39 9.15 -1.24 5.70
CA GLN A 39 9.61 -0.43 6.84
C GLN A 39 8.55 0.58 7.27
N THR A 40 8.03 1.37 6.33
CA THR A 40 6.99 2.38 6.62
C THR A 40 5.72 1.73 7.18
N ARG A 41 5.31 0.55 6.70
CA ARG A 41 4.12 -0.16 7.20
C ARG A 41 4.32 -0.69 8.62
N VAL A 42 5.54 -1.02 9.04
CA VAL A 42 5.84 -1.43 10.42
C VAL A 42 5.83 -0.22 11.36
N GLU A 43 6.46 0.88 10.93
CA GLU A 43 6.67 2.07 11.76
C GLU A 43 5.43 2.95 11.91
N GLN A 44 4.47 2.88 10.97
CA GLN A 44 3.35 3.81 10.98
C GLN A 44 2.51 3.70 12.27
N PRO A 45 2.05 4.85 12.81
CA PRO A 45 1.28 4.86 14.05
C PRO A 45 -0.16 4.41 13.86
N VAL A 46 -0.73 4.63 12.66
CA VAL A 46 -2.11 4.30 12.33
C VAL A 46 -2.28 2.79 12.10
N SER A 47 -3.40 2.22 12.54
CA SER A 47 -3.73 0.81 12.36
C SER A 47 -3.90 0.43 10.89
N LYS A 48 -4.49 1.33 10.10
CA LYS A 48 -4.80 1.11 8.69
C LYS A 48 -3.55 0.69 7.92
N MET A 49 -3.61 -0.50 7.34
CA MET A 49 -2.53 -1.10 6.53
C MET A 49 -1.24 -1.44 7.30
N LYS A 50 -1.22 -1.28 8.63
CA LYS A 50 -0.04 -1.54 9.46
C LYS A 50 0.33 -3.02 9.43
N LEU A 51 1.63 -3.28 9.41
CA LEU A 51 2.18 -4.61 9.58
C LEU A 51 2.85 -4.72 10.94
N GLN A 52 2.71 -5.86 11.59
CA GLN A 52 3.57 -6.19 12.71
C GLN A 52 4.93 -6.64 12.20
N GLU A 53 5.96 -6.48 13.03
CA GLU A 53 7.33 -6.91 12.72
C GLU A 53 7.38 -8.40 12.34
N ALA A 54 6.76 -9.25 13.16
CA ALA A 54 6.70 -10.69 12.93
C ALA A 54 5.98 -11.06 11.62
N GLU A 55 4.88 -10.37 11.29
CA GLU A 55 4.16 -10.58 10.03
C GLU A 55 5.01 -10.20 8.82
N THR A 56 5.79 -9.14 8.95
CA THR A 56 6.69 -8.65 7.89
C THR A 56 7.82 -9.64 7.65
N GLN A 57 8.42 -10.20 8.71
CA GLN A 57 9.44 -11.25 8.59
C GLN A 57 8.90 -12.52 7.92
N GLN A 58 7.70 -12.96 8.28
CA GLN A 58 7.06 -14.10 7.61
C GLN A 58 6.80 -13.82 6.12
N PHE A 59 6.36 -12.60 5.80
CA PHE A 59 6.13 -12.21 4.41
C PHE A 59 7.43 -12.13 3.58
N GLU A 60 8.52 -11.65 4.18
CA GLU A 60 9.84 -11.70 3.53
C GLU A 60 10.31 -13.12 3.28
N ASN A 61 10.16 -14.01 4.26
CA ASN A 61 10.48 -15.43 4.11
C ASN A 61 9.63 -16.06 2.99
N TYR A 62 8.34 -15.71 2.88
CA TYR A 62 7.52 -16.15 1.76
C TYR A 62 8.10 -15.68 0.42
N ILE A 63 8.47 -14.40 0.28
CA ILE A 63 9.04 -13.87 -0.98
C ILE A 63 10.38 -14.53 -1.32
N GLN A 64 11.23 -14.81 -0.32
CA GLN A 64 12.52 -15.49 -0.52
C GLN A 64 12.36 -16.91 -1.07
N ASN A 65 11.36 -17.64 -0.60
CA ASN A 65 11.15 -19.06 -0.92
C ASN A 65 10.13 -19.27 -2.04
N MET A 66 9.55 -18.19 -2.56
CA MET A 66 8.58 -18.24 -3.63
C MET A 66 9.26 -18.52 -4.98
N HIS A 67 8.88 -19.64 -5.60
CA HIS A 67 9.27 -19.97 -6.97
C HIS A 67 8.21 -19.48 -7.96
N ALA A 68 8.16 -18.17 -8.20
CA ALA A 68 7.20 -17.54 -9.10
C ALA A 68 7.88 -16.74 -10.20
N ASN A 69 7.52 -17.02 -11.45
CA ASN A 69 8.00 -16.30 -12.63
C ASN A 69 7.03 -15.16 -13.00
N PHE A 70 6.97 -14.12 -12.17
CA PHE A 70 6.20 -12.92 -12.49
C PHE A 70 6.84 -12.13 -13.63
N LEU A 71 6.05 -11.78 -14.65
CA LEU A 71 6.50 -10.97 -15.78
C LEU A 71 6.30 -9.47 -15.52
N TYR A 72 5.21 -9.09 -14.85
CA TYR A 72 4.77 -7.70 -14.72
C TYR A 72 4.84 -7.17 -13.30
N LEU A 73 4.60 -8.00 -12.29
CA LEU A 73 4.66 -7.62 -10.88
C LEU A 73 5.99 -6.95 -10.49
N PRO A 74 7.18 -7.45 -10.93
CA PRO A 74 8.45 -6.80 -10.64
C PRO A 74 8.59 -5.43 -11.31
N ARG A 75 7.93 -5.21 -12.45
CA ARG A 75 7.90 -3.91 -13.14
C ARG A 75 6.99 -2.94 -12.41
N LEU A 76 5.81 -3.42 -11.98
CA LEU A 76 4.84 -2.63 -11.22
C LEU A 76 5.48 -2.04 -9.97
N GLN A 77 6.33 -2.77 -9.26
CA GLN A 77 6.98 -2.29 -8.04
C GLN A 77 7.77 -0.99 -8.25
N THR A 78 8.30 -0.76 -9.46
CA THR A 78 9.07 0.47 -9.75
C THR A 78 8.16 1.68 -9.93
N LEU A 79 6.88 1.46 -10.24
CA LEU A 79 5.91 2.52 -10.51
C LEU A 79 4.96 2.74 -9.33
N MET A 80 4.52 1.66 -8.70
CA MET A 80 3.48 1.60 -7.68
C MET A 80 3.88 0.57 -6.61
N PRO A 81 4.94 0.83 -5.83
CA PRO A 81 5.50 -0.12 -4.90
C PRO A 81 4.52 -0.54 -3.80
N LYS A 82 3.61 0.35 -3.33
CA LYS A 82 2.61 -0.03 -2.32
C LYS A 82 1.61 -1.04 -2.88
N THR A 83 1.15 -0.81 -4.10
CA THR A 83 0.23 -1.70 -4.81
C THR A 83 0.89 -3.04 -5.14
N ALA A 84 2.16 -3.04 -5.55
CA ALA A 84 2.93 -4.27 -5.78
C ALA A 84 3.10 -5.10 -4.51
N THR A 85 3.43 -4.46 -3.37
CA THR A 85 3.48 -5.13 -2.05
C THR A 85 2.15 -5.80 -1.72
N GLU A 86 1.02 -5.14 -1.98
CA GLU A 86 -0.30 -5.68 -1.63
C GLU A 86 -0.78 -6.80 -2.55
N LEU A 87 -0.37 -6.80 -3.82
CA LEU A 87 -0.58 -7.97 -4.69
C LEU A 87 0.22 -9.18 -4.22
N LEU A 88 1.49 -9.00 -3.83
CA LEU A 88 2.28 -10.09 -3.23
C LEU A 88 1.65 -10.57 -1.91
N MET A 89 1.23 -9.66 -1.03
CA MET A 89 0.51 -10.02 0.19
C MET A 89 -0.79 -10.76 -0.09
N ALA A 90 -1.50 -10.42 -1.16
CA ALA A 90 -2.73 -11.12 -1.54
C ALA A 90 -2.43 -12.56 -1.99
N THR A 91 -1.30 -12.80 -2.67
CA THR A 91 -0.86 -14.18 -2.98
C THR A 91 -0.48 -14.94 -1.70
N TYR A 92 0.14 -14.27 -0.73
CA TYR A 92 0.59 -14.88 0.52
C TYR A 92 -0.57 -15.21 1.48
N LYS A 93 -1.45 -14.24 1.79
CA LYS A 93 -2.45 -14.36 2.87
C LYS A 93 -3.89 -14.50 2.39
N ARG A 94 -4.21 -14.12 1.15
CA ARG A 94 -5.61 -13.94 0.69
C ARG A 94 -6.00 -14.91 -0.43
N GLY A 95 -5.16 -15.89 -0.74
CA GLY A 95 -5.43 -16.91 -1.75
C GLY A 95 -5.56 -16.37 -3.18
N LEU A 96 -4.96 -15.21 -3.48
CA LEU A 96 -4.91 -14.72 -4.86
C LEU A 96 -3.91 -15.56 -5.66
N ALA A 97 -4.34 -16.14 -6.79
CA ALA A 97 -3.44 -16.87 -7.65
C ALA A 97 -2.32 -15.96 -8.18
N MET A 98 -1.07 -16.44 -8.17
CA MET A 98 0.09 -15.66 -8.65
C MET A 98 -0.09 -15.19 -10.11
N SER A 99 -0.65 -16.04 -10.98
CA SER A 99 -0.96 -15.67 -12.36
C SER A 99 -1.98 -14.54 -12.47
N GLU A 100 -2.95 -14.50 -11.55
CA GLU A 100 -3.96 -13.44 -11.51
C GLU A 100 -3.33 -12.14 -11.01
N ALA A 101 -2.50 -12.21 -9.96
CA ALA A 101 -1.75 -11.07 -9.47
C ALA A 101 -0.85 -10.44 -10.56
N ASP A 102 -0.19 -11.25 -11.38
CA ASP A 102 0.66 -10.75 -12.47
C ASP A 102 -0.15 -10.07 -13.58
N LYS A 103 -1.31 -10.64 -13.95
CA LYS A 103 -2.26 -10.03 -14.90
C LYS A 103 -2.81 -8.70 -14.37
N MET A 104 -3.15 -8.64 -13.09
CA MET A 104 -3.58 -7.42 -12.41
C MET A 104 -2.48 -6.37 -12.43
N ALA A 105 -1.21 -6.75 -12.22
CA ALA A 105 -0.09 -5.84 -12.35
C ALA A 105 0.10 -5.28 -13.76
N ASN A 106 -0.02 -6.12 -14.80
CA ASN A 106 0.03 -5.64 -16.18
C ASN A 106 -1.06 -4.58 -16.44
N TYR A 107 -2.29 -4.89 -16.04
CA TYR A 107 -3.41 -3.97 -16.21
C TYR A 107 -3.20 -2.64 -15.47
N LEU A 108 -2.67 -2.68 -14.24
CA LEU A 108 -2.36 -1.47 -13.47
C LEU A 108 -1.25 -0.62 -14.11
N ILE A 109 -0.26 -1.25 -14.74
CA ILE A 109 0.75 -0.56 -15.54
C ILE A 109 0.08 0.17 -16.72
N ASP A 110 -0.86 -0.48 -17.39
CA ASP A 110 -1.60 0.12 -18.51
C ASP A 110 -2.54 1.25 -18.06
N ILE A 111 -3.18 1.10 -16.90
CA ILE A 111 -3.98 2.18 -16.27
C ILE A 111 -3.11 3.41 -16.00
N LYS A 112 -1.91 3.22 -15.44
CA LYS A 112 -0.96 4.33 -15.24
C LYS A 112 -0.58 4.99 -16.56
N LYS A 113 -0.35 4.22 -17.64
CA LYS A 113 -0.02 4.78 -18.97
C LYS A 113 -1.19 5.54 -19.57
N TYR A 114 -2.40 5.02 -19.44
CA TYR A 114 -3.61 5.58 -20.01
C TYR A 114 -3.97 6.92 -19.35
N TYR A 115 -4.07 6.95 -18.02
CA TYR A 115 -4.49 8.14 -17.30
C TYR A 115 -3.38 9.18 -17.08
N LYS A 116 -2.10 8.79 -17.19
CA LYS A 116 -0.93 9.65 -17.00
C LYS A 116 -1.07 10.54 -15.75
N PHE A 117 -1.32 9.90 -14.60
CA PHE A 117 -1.55 10.58 -13.33
C PHE A 117 -0.39 11.51 -12.96
N LYS A 118 -0.67 12.80 -12.71
CA LYS A 118 0.32 13.71 -12.09
C LYS A 118 0.62 13.29 -10.66
N ASN A 119 -0.39 12.82 -9.93
CA ASN A 119 -0.25 12.35 -8.56
C ASN A 119 -0.32 10.82 -8.47
N LEU A 120 0.67 10.15 -9.06
CA LEU A 120 0.76 8.68 -9.05
C LEU A 120 0.90 8.12 -7.62
N ALA A 121 1.54 8.86 -6.71
CA ALA A 121 1.72 8.42 -5.32
C ALA A 121 0.38 8.27 -4.58
N ALA A 122 -0.57 9.20 -4.78
CA ALA A 122 -1.91 9.07 -4.21
C ALA A 122 -2.68 7.89 -4.84
N PHE A 123 -2.53 7.69 -6.15
CA PHE A 123 -3.15 6.56 -6.85
C PHE A 123 -2.60 5.21 -6.35
N ASP A 124 -1.28 5.07 -6.22
CA ASP A 124 -0.62 3.88 -5.65
C ASP A 124 -1.10 3.63 -4.21
N ASN A 125 -1.16 4.68 -3.39
CA ASN A 125 -1.62 4.55 -2.00
C ASN A 125 -3.05 4.00 -1.93
N ASN A 126 -3.99 4.63 -2.63
CA ASN A 126 -5.40 4.24 -2.56
C ASN A 126 -5.66 2.88 -3.24
N THR A 127 -4.97 2.58 -4.34
CA THR A 127 -5.06 1.27 -4.99
C THR A 127 -4.54 0.18 -4.05
N SER A 128 -3.45 0.42 -3.32
CA SER A 128 -2.91 -0.55 -2.36
C SER A 128 -3.92 -0.93 -1.27
N HIS A 129 -4.83 -0.02 -0.89
CA HIS A 129 -5.84 -0.29 0.14
C HIS A 129 -6.90 -1.31 -0.27
N ILE A 130 -7.21 -1.39 -1.57
CA ILE A 130 -8.29 -2.23 -2.08
C ILE A 130 -7.77 -3.49 -2.78
N ILE A 131 -6.59 -3.41 -3.41
CA ILE A 131 -6.12 -4.44 -4.33
C ILE A 131 -5.97 -5.81 -3.64
N GLY A 132 -6.40 -6.87 -4.32
CA GLY A 132 -6.25 -8.25 -3.83
C GLY A 132 -7.08 -8.57 -2.59
N ARG A 133 -8.15 -7.82 -2.32
CA ARG A 133 -9.03 -8.01 -1.15
C ARG A 133 -10.49 -8.31 -1.50
N GLU A 134 -11.16 -8.95 -0.56
CA GLU A 134 -12.62 -8.93 -0.44
C GLU A 134 -13.10 -7.62 0.20
N TRP A 135 -14.36 -7.24 -0.03
CA TRP A 135 -14.93 -6.01 0.55
C TRP A 135 -14.78 -5.93 2.07
N HIS A 136 -15.02 -7.03 2.78
CA HIS A 136 -14.98 -7.09 4.23
C HIS A 136 -13.56 -7.01 4.81
N GLU A 137 -12.52 -7.15 3.98
CA GLU A 137 -11.11 -7.03 4.38
C GLU A 137 -10.59 -5.59 4.26
N ILE A 138 -11.38 -4.68 3.67
CA ILE A 138 -10.96 -3.29 3.46
C ILE A 138 -11.35 -2.45 4.67
N ASP A 139 -10.34 -1.83 5.27
CA ASP A 139 -10.51 -0.92 6.39
C ASP A 139 -10.99 0.47 5.92
N TYR A 140 -12.29 0.71 6.06
CA TYR A 140 -12.94 2.00 5.86
C TYR A 140 -13.08 2.82 7.15
N SER A 141 -12.53 2.34 8.26
CA SER A 141 -12.52 3.11 9.51
C SER A 141 -11.77 4.43 9.29
N GLY A 142 -12.34 5.52 9.81
CA GLY A 142 -11.84 6.88 9.56
C GLY A 142 -12.33 7.55 8.26
N GLU A 143 -13.06 6.85 7.38
CA GLU A 143 -13.59 7.45 6.15
C GLU A 143 -15.12 7.69 6.19
N HIS A 144 -15.76 7.52 7.35
CA HIS A 144 -17.23 7.58 7.52
C HIS A 144 -18.00 6.67 6.55
N MET A 145 -17.37 5.59 6.09
CA MET A 145 -17.90 4.61 5.14
C MET A 145 -17.87 3.20 5.75
N THR A 146 -18.75 2.32 5.27
CA THR A 146 -18.75 0.90 5.65
C THR A 146 -18.53 0.04 4.41
N TRP A 147 -17.90 -1.12 4.57
CA TRP A 147 -17.69 -2.03 3.44
C TRP A 147 -19.01 -2.48 2.80
N GLN A 148 -20.10 -2.61 3.58
CA GLN A 148 -21.42 -2.97 3.07
C GLN A 148 -21.95 -1.89 2.12
N LYS A 149 -21.85 -0.61 2.52
CA LYS A 149 -22.28 0.51 1.68
C LYS A 149 -21.43 0.62 0.42
N GLN A 150 -20.12 0.40 0.52
CA GLN A 150 -19.26 0.36 -0.65
C GLN A 150 -19.63 -0.81 -1.58
N LYS A 151 -19.76 -2.03 -1.05
CA LYS A 151 -20.22 -3.18 -1.83
C LYS A 151 -21.54 -2.88 -2.55
N GLN A 152 -22.53 -2.29 -1.87
CA GLN A 152 -23.80 -1.92 -2.47
C GLN A 152 -23.67 -0.88 -3.58
N LYS A 153 -22.80 0.13 -3.40
CA LYS A 153 -22.50 1.14 -4.43
C LYS A 153 -21.95 0.51 -5.71
N TYR A 154 -21.09 -0.51 -5.60
CA TYR A 154 -20.41 -1.11 -6.75
C TYR A 154 -21.07 -2.37 -7.31
N ALA A 155 -22.01 -2.97 -6.57
CA ALA A 155 -22.76 -4.16 -7.00
C ALA A 155 -23.47 -3.99 -8.36
N PRO A 156 -24.13 -2.85 -8.68
CA PRO A 156 -24.75 -2.65 -9.99
C PRO A 156 -23.80 -2.72 -11.19
N TYR A 157 -22.50 -2.49 -10.97
CA TYR A 157 -21.47 -2.59 -12.00
C TYR A 157 -20.88 -4.02 -12.08
N GLY A 158 -21.35 -4.94 -11.25
CA GLY A 158 -20.85 -6.32 -11.15
C GLY A 158 -19.39 -6.37 -10.68
N ILE A 159 -19.06 -5.54 -9.69
CA ILE A 159 -17.76 -5.51 -9.00
C ILE A 159 -17.95 -6.20 -7.65
N GLU A 160 -17.54 -7.46 -7.58
CA GLU A 160 -17.82 -8.32 -6.43
C GLU A 160 -16.69 -8.33 -5.39
N ASN A 161 -15.45 -8.11 -5.83
CA ASN A 161 -14.25 -8.04 -5.02
C ASN A 161 -13.13 -7.31 -5.77
N PHE A 162 -11.94 -7.25 -5.16
CA PHE A 162 -10.72 -6.72 -5.78
C PHE A 162 -9.66 -7.81 -5.99
N LYS A 163 -10.08 -9.09 -5.98
CA LYS A 163 -9.26 -10.28 -6.19
C LYS A 163 -9.35 -10.86 -7.60
N SER A 164 -9.96 -10.12 -8.53
CA SER A 164 -9.97 -10.48 -9.94
C SER A 164 -9.66 -9.28 -10.81
N LEU A 165 -8.91 -9.53 -11.88
CA LEU A 165 -8.68 -8.59 -12.96
C LEU A 165 -10.02 -8.13 -13.55
N LYS A 166 -10.97 -9.04 -13.73
CA LYS A 166 -12.30 -8.73 -14.27
C LYS A 166 -13.01 -7.64 -13.45
N CYS A 167 -12.95 -7.71 -12.12
CA CYS A 167 -13.55 -6.69 -11.27
C CYS A 167 -12.78 -5.37 -11.33
N LEU A 168 -11.43 -5.40 -11.36
CA LEU A 168 -10.62 -4.19 -11.52
C LEU A 168 -10.86 -3.47 -12.85
N GLN A 169 -11.05 -4.23 -13.93
CA GLN A 169 -11.37 -3.71 -15.26
C GLN A 169 -12.67 -2.93 -15.28
N LYS A 170 -13.63 -3.30 -14.42
CA LYS A 170 -14.89 -2.57 -14.24
C LYS A 170 -14.74 -1.40 -13.26
N PHE A 171 -13.93 -1.55 -12.22
CA PHE A 171 -13.79 -0.59 -11.14
C PHE A 171 -13.20 0.75 -11.60
N PHE A 172 -12.03 0.77 -12.25
CA PHE A 172 -11.38 2.04 -12.59
C PHE A 172 -12.17 2.91 -13.58
N PRO A 173 -12.87 2.36 -14.60
CA PRO A 173 -13.77 3.16 -15.42
C PRO A 173 -14.89 3.85 -14.62
N VAL A 174 -15.46 3.18 -13.62
CA VAL A 174 -16.47 3.77 -12.72
C VAL A 174 -15.83 4.88 -11.88
N GLU A 175 -14.69 4.59 -11.25
CA GLU A 175 -13.97 5.56 -10.41
C GLU A 175 -13.53 6.80 -11.16
N SER A 176 -13.07 6.64 -12.40
CA SER A 176 -12.57 7.76 -13.20
C SER A 176 -13.61 8.84 -13.51
N ARG A 177 -14.90 8.53 -13.31
CA ARG A 177 -16.00 9.47 -13.51
C ARG A 177 -16.35 10.26 -12.24
N LEU A 178 -15.79 9.89 -11.08
CA LEU A 178 -16.08 10.54 -9.81
C LEU A 178 -15.27 11.83 -9.65
N PRO A 179 -15.85 12.92 -9.11
CA PRO A 179 -15.15 14.21 -8.99
C PRO A 179 -13.83 14.14 -8.24
N TYR A 180 -13.75 13.28 -7.22
CA TYR A 180 -12.55 13.13 -6.41
C TYR A 180 -11.38 12.55 -7.22
N PHE A 181 -11.64 11.72 -8.23
CA PHE A 181 -10.60 11.06 -9.02
C PHE A 181 -9.75 12.09 -9.75
N ASN A 182 -10.40 13.05 -10.40
CA ASN A 182 -9.73 14.16 -11.09
C ASN A 182 -9.01 15.08 -10.10
N LYS A 183 -9.66 15.39 -8.97
CA LYS A 183 -9.06 16.25 -7.94
C LYS A 183 -7.80 15.65 -7.34
N LEU A 184 -7.84 14.36 -6.99
CA LEU A 184 -6.79 13.69 -6.23
C LEU A 184 -5.65 13.18 -7.12
N TYR A 185 -5.98 12.50 -8.21
CA TYR A 185 -5.00 11.82 -9.05
C TYR A 185 -4.52 12.66 -10.24
N GLN A 186 -5.31 13.68 -10.63
CA GLN A 186 -4.97 14.63 -11.69
C GLN A 186 -4.50 13.94 -12.98
N PRO A 187 -5.37 13.14 -13.63
CA PRO A 187 -5.05 12.51 -14.91
C PRO A 187 -4.81 13.56 -15.99
N THR A 188 -3.93 13.24 -16.95
CA THR A 188 -3.62 14.09 -18.10
C THR A 188 -3.97 13.34 -19.37
N PHE A 189 -5.18 13.61 -19.88
CA PHE A 189 -5.67 13.05 -21.13
C PHE A 189 -5.14 13.88 -22.29
#